data_AF-A0A565CRT8-F1
#
_entry.id   AF-A0A565CRT8-F1
#
_cell.length_a   1.000
_cell.length_b   1.000
_cell.length_c   1.000
_cell.angle_alpha   90.00
_cell.angle_beta   90.00
_cell.angle_gamma   90.00
#
_symmetry.space_group_name_H-M   'P 1'
#
loop_
_entity.id
_entity.type
_entity.pdbx_description
1 polymer ?
#
loop_
_entity_poly.entity_id
_entity_poly.type
_entity_poly.pdbx_seq_one_letter_code
_entity_poly.pdbx_strand_id
1 'polypeptide(L)'
;MKDIHSLFLRMTHDVGFKNTGLERAEKLRMDLEWFKEQGYEIPEPMAPGITYSQYLKDIANKDPLAFVCHFYNIYFAQSAGGRMIGTKISERILNNKELEFYKWDGQLSELLQNVRERLNKVAELWTREEKNHCLEETAKLFKFSGEILRLLLS
;
A
#
# COMPACT_ATOMS: atom_id res chain seq x y z
N MET A 1 12.95 5.20 32.54
CA MET A 1 12.90 4.83 31.11
C MET A 1 11.44 4.58 30.77
N LYS A 2 10.74 5.57 30.23
CA LYS A 2 9.42 5.33 29.64
C LYS A 2 9.69 4.58 28.34
N ASP A 3 9.07 3.42 28.21
CA ASP A 3 9.38 2.39 27.22
C ASP A 3 9.33 2.96 25.79
N ILE A 4 10.49 3.10 25.15
CA ILE A 4 10.65 3.59 23.77
C ILE A 4 9.85 2.72 22.80
N HIS A 5 9.69 1.44 23.12
CA HIS A 5 8.85 0.52 22.36
C HIS A 5 7.37 0.92 22.40
N SER A 6 6.86 1.35 23.56
CA SER A 6 5.48 1.86 23.69
C SER A 6 5.28 3.22 22.99
N LEU A 7 6.32 4.06 22.95
CA LEU A 7 6.30 5.34 22.26
C LEU A 7 6.33 5.13 20.73
N PHE A 8 7.11 4.16 20.27
CA PHE A 8 7.17 3.74 18.87
C PHE A 8 5.85 3.14 18.39
N LEU A 9 5.27 2.22 19.16
CA LEU A 9 3.92 1.68 18.90
C LEU A 9 2.86 2.77 18.87
N ARG A 10 2.93 3.77 19.76
CA ARG A 10 2.04 4.94 19.71
C ARG A 10 2.29 5.82 18.49
N MET A 11 3.53 6.04 18.07
CA MET A 11 3.82 6.86 16.89
C MET A 11 3.35 6.19 15.58
N THR A 12 3.50 4.87 15.47
CA THR A 12 2.99 4.10 14.32
C THR A 12 1.46 3.97 14.35
N HIS A 13 0.82 3.88 15.52
CA HIS A 13 -0.64 3.81 15.65
C HIS A 13 -1.39 5.16 15.57
N ASP A 14 -0.86 6.25 16.13
CA ASP A 14 -1.66 7.45 16.42
C ASP A 14 -1.39 8.69 15.54
N VAL A 15 -0.27 8.83 14.82
CA VAL A 15 0.05 10.15 14.22
C VAL A 15 0.55 10.15 12.77
N GLY A 16 1.13 9.06 12.24
CA GLY A 16 1.82 9.12 10.93
C GLY A 16 1.02 8.73 9.68
N PHE A 17 0.21 7.67 9.78
CA PHE A 17 -0.15 6.86 8.58
C PHE A 17 -1.65 6.76 8.30
N LYS A 18 -2.47 7.50 9.04
CA LYS A 18 -3.91 7.65 8.77
C LYS A 18 -4.15 8.94 7.99
N ASN A 19 -5.19 8.96 7.17
CA ASN A 19 -5.65 10.13 6.43
C ASN A 19 -4.51 10.83 5.67
N THR A 20 -3.72 10.03 4.97
CA THR A 20 -2.57 10.47 4.18
C THR A 20 -2.98 11.03 2.81
N GLY A 21 -4.20 10.71 2.37
CA GLY A 21 -4.66 10.94 1.00
C GLY A 21 -4.20 9.85 0.02
N LEU A 22 -3.33 8.92 0.47
CA LEU A 22 -2.88 7.80 -0.35
C LEU A 22 -3.80 6.59 -0.25
N GLU A 23 -4.73 6.56 0.72
CA GLU A 23 -5.66 5.45 0.93
C GLU A 23 -6.40 5.08 -0.36
N ARG A 24 -6.49 3.77 -0.66
CA ARG A 24 -7.02 3.27 -1.94
C ARG A 24 -8.31 2.46 -1.83
N ALA A 25 -8.69 2.02 -0.63
CA ALA A 25 -9.83 1.12 -0.45
C ALA A 25 -11.14 1.68 -1.01
N GLU A 26 -11.42 2.96 -0.77
CA GLU A 26 -12.64 3.61 -1.26
C GLU A 26 -12.64 3.77 -2.78
N LYS A 27 -11.51 4.18 -3.36
CA LYS A 27 -11.36 4.29 -4.82
C LYS A 27 -11.51 2.92 -5.51
N LEU A 28 -10.95 1.85 -4.91
CA LEU A 28 -11.17 0.46 -5.38
C LEU A 28 -12.63 0.05 -5.28
N ARG A 29 -13.33 0.40 -4.20
CA ARG A 29 -14.76 0.12 -4.04
C ARG A 29 -15.59 0.76 -5.15
N MET A 30 -15.28 2.01 -5.51
CA MET A 30 -15.94 2.72 -6.62
C MET A 30 -15.71 2.00 -7.95
N ASP A 31 -14.47 1.58 -8.23
CA ASP A 31 -14.16 0.87 -9.48
C ASP A 31 -14.83 -0.51 -9.54
N LEU A 32 -14.86 -1.26 -8.44
CA LEU A 32 -15.56 -2.55 -8.37
C LEU A 32 -17.07 -2.39 -8.62
N GLU A 33 -17.68 -1.33 -8.09
CA GLU A 33 -19.10 -1.05 -8.36
C GLU A 33 -19.32 -0.70 -9.84
N TRP A 34 -18.44 0.12 -10.42
CA TRP A 34 -18.49 0.40 -11.85
C TRP A 34 -18.38 -0.86 -12.71
N PHE A 35 -17.50 -1.82 -12.36
CA PHE A 35 -17.42 -3.11 -13.05
C PHE A 35 -18.74 -3.91 -12.95
N LYS A 36 -19.42 -3.90 -11.81
CA LYS A 36 -20.76 -4.53 -11.69
C LYS A 36 -21.78 -3.87 -12.61
N GLU A 37 -21.78 -2.54 -12.69
CA GLU A 37 -22.67 -1.79 -13.59
C GLU A 37 -22.42 -2.13 -15.07
N GLN A 38 -21.20 -2.52 -15.43
CA GLN A 38 -20.86 -3.02 -16.76
C GLN A 38 -21.27 -4.49 -16.99
N GLY A 39 -21.81 -5.17 -15.97
CA GLY A 39 -22.26 -6.56 -16.05
C GLY A 39 -21.21 -7.60 -15.66
N TYR A 40 -20.07 -7.20 -15.06
CA TYR A 40 -19.09 -8.15 -14.56
C TYR A 40 -19.45 -8.66 -13.16
N GLU A 41 -19.25 -9.95 -12.93
CA GLU A 41 -19.27 -10.53 -11.58
C GLU A 41 -17.99 -10.16 -10.84
N ILE A 42 -18.12 -9.72 -9.59
CA ILE A 42 -16.96 -9.42 -8.74
C ILE A 42 -16.55 -10.71 -8.02
N PRO A 43 -15.32 -11.22 -8.24
CA PRO A 43 -14.88 -12.45 -7.63
C PRO A 43 -14.63 -12.27 -6.13
N GLU A 44 -14.75 -13.37 -5.38
CA GLU A 44 -14.27 -13.45 -4.00
C GLU A 44 -12.73 -13.28 -3.95
N PRO A 45 -12.17 -12.78 -2.84
CA PRO A 45 -10.72 -12.62 -2.69
C PRO A 45 -9.96 -13.93 -2.91
N MET A 46 -8.97 -13.89 -3.79
CA MET A 46 -8.12 -15.06 -4.08
C MET A 46 -7.03 -15.26 -3.03
N ALA A 47 -6.46 -16.48 -2.99
CA ALA A 47 -5.45 -16.88 -2.01
C ALA A 47 -4.25 -15.91 -1.87
N PRO A 48 -3.67 -15.33 -2.94
CA PRO A 48 -2.58 -14.35 -2.78
C PRO A 48 -2.99 -13.11 -1.99
N GLY A 49 -4.18 -12.57 -2.24
CA GLY A 49 -4.71 -11.40 -1.53
C GLY A 49 -5.03 -11.71 -0.06
N ILE A 50 -5.63 -12.87 0.21
CA ILE A 50 -5.94 -13.32 1.56
C ILE A 50 -4.64 -13.51 2.37
N THR A 51 -3.68 -14.24 1.80
CA THR A 51 -2.40 -14.54 2.45
C THR A 51 -1.65 -13.26 2.78
N TYR A 52 -1.59 -12.33 1.83
CA TYR A 52 -0.87 -11.08 2.05
C TYR A 52 -1.58 -10.18 3.08
N SER A 53 -2.91 -10.09 3.02
CA SER A 53 -3.70 -9.35 4.01
C SER A 53 -3.49 -9.88 5.42
N GLN A 54 -3.47 -11.20 5.60
CA GLN A 54 -3.20 -11.81 6.90
C GLN A 54 -1.77 -11.51 7.38
N TYR A 55 -0.77 -11.62 6.50
CA TYR A 55 0.60 -11.28 6.83
C TYR A 55 0.76 -9.83 7.28
N LEU A 56 0.12 -8.88 6.57
CA LEU A 56 0.13 -7.46 6.94
C LEU A 56 -0.49 -7.21 8.32
N LYS A 57 -1.58 -7.91 8.66
CA LYS A 57 -2.20 -7.84 9.99
C LYS A 57 -1.28 -8.39 11.07
N ASP A 58 -0.55 -9.46 10.78
CA ASP A 58 0.38 -10.07 11.75
C ASP A 58 1.55 -9.14 12.06
N ILE A 59 2.21 -8.59 11.04
CA ILE A 59 3.35 -7.68 11.23
C ILE A 59 2.93 -6.32 11.79
N ALA A 60 1.72 -5.83 11.49
CA ALA A 60 1.23 -4.59 12.10
C ALA A 60 1.25 -4.65 13.64
N ASN A 61 1.01 -5.83 14.22
CA ASN A 61 1.01 -6.04 15.66
C ASN A 61 2.37 -6.48 16.22
N LYS A 62 3.09 -7.35 15.48
CA LYS A 62 4.27 -8.06 15.99
C LYS A 62 5.59 -7.42 15.55
N ASP A 63 5.59 -6.71 14.43
CA ASP A 63 6.79 -6.20 13.77
C ASP A 63 6.49 -4.89 13.01
N PRO A 64 6.40 -3.75 13.72
CA PRO A 64 6.01 -2.49 13.08
C PRO A 64 7.07 -1.96 12.10
N LEU A 65 8.34 -2.37 12.24
CA LEU A 65 9.42 -2.01 11.30
C LEU A 65 9.17 -2.69 9.95
N ALA A 66 8.87 -4.00 9.96
CA ALA A 66 8.44 -4.73 8.78
C ALA A 66 7.19 -4.09 8.17
N PHE A 67 6.19 -3.77 8.99
CA PHE A 67 4.96 -3.13 8.52
C PHE A 67 5.23 -1.81 7.78
N VAL A 68 6.13 -0.96 8.29
CA VAL A 68 6.51 0.30 7.65
C VAL A 68 7.14 0.07 6.26
N CYS A 69 7.97 -0.95 6.10
CA CYS A 69 8.53 -1.33 4.80
C CYS A 69 7.43 -1.62 3.78
N HIS A 70 6.45 -2.44 4.18
CA HIS A 70 5.33 -2.82 3.34
C HIS A 70 4.44 -1.62 3.02
N PHE A 71 4.10 -0.82 4.03
CA PHE A 71 3.30 0.40 3.87
C PHE A 71 3.91 1.34 2.83
N TYR A 72 5.21 1.67 2.97
CA TYR A 72 5.91 2.55 2.03
C TYR A 72 5.85 1.97 0.62
N ASN A 73 6.29 0.73 0.43
CA ASN A 73 6.42 0.23 -0.93
C ASN A 73 5.06 -0.01 -1.61
N ILE A 74 4.01 -0.43 -0.90
CA ILE A 74 2.67 -0.61 -1.49
C ILE A 74 2.17 0.72 -2.07
N TYR A 75 2.16 1.79 -1.26
CA TYR A 75 1.62 3.07 -1.70
C TYR A 75 2.51 3.74 -2.76
N PHE A 76 3.84 3.69 -2.60
CA PHE A 76 4.75 4.35 -3.53
C PHE A 76 4.83 3.61 -4.87
N ALA A 77 4.85 2.28 -4.88
CA ALA A 77 4.81 1.49 -6.12
C ALA A 77 3.50 1.75 -6.88
N GLN A 78 2.37 1.82 -6.18
CA GLN A 78 1.07 2.13 -6.78
C GLN A 78 1.06 3.53 -7.43
N SER A 79 1.62 4.53 -6.75
CA SER A 79 1.69 5.91 -7.24
C SER A 79 2.61 6.10 -8.46
N ALA A 80 3.52 5.16 -8.71
CA ALA A 80 4.47 5.18 -9.80
C ALA A 80 4.15 4.11 -10.86
N GLY A 81 4.71 2.90 -10.70
CA GLY A 81 4.54 1.81 -11.67
C GLY A 81 3.08 1.36 -11.82
N GLY A 82 2.31 1.39 -10.73
CA GLY A 82 0.89 1.04 -10.74
C GLY A 82 0.07 1.91 -11.70
N ARG A 83 0.34 3.22 -11.76
CA ARG A 83 -0.32 4.13 -12.72
C ARG A 83 -0.02 3.75 -14.16
N MET A 84 1.24 3.46 -14.49
CA MET A 84 1.63 3.03 -15.85
C MET A 84 0.89 1.75 -16.27
N ILE A 85 0.80 0.77 -15.37
CA ILE A 85 0.06 -0.48 -15.62
C ILE A 85 -1.43 -0.17 -15.84
N GLY A 86 -2.01 0.65 -14.97
CA GLY A 86 -3.41 1.07 -15.06
C GLY A 86 -3.78 1.73 -16.38
N THR A 87 -2.96 2.68 -16.83
CA THR A 87 -3.12 3.34 -18.13
C THR A 87 -3.11 2.32 -19.26
N LYS A 88 -2.14 1.40 -19.29
CA LYS A 88 -2.06 0.37 -20.34
C LYS A 88 -3.24 -0.60 -20.33
N ILE A 89 -3.74 -0.99 -19.16
CA ILE A 89 -4.93 -1.85 -19.05
C ILE A 89 -6.16 -1.08 -19.55
N SER A 90 -6.33 0.16 -19.12
CA SER A 90 -7.46 1.00 -19.52
C SER A 90 -7.53 1.21 -21.03
N GLU A 91 -6.40 1.53 -21.66
CA GLU A 91 -6.27 1.68 -23.12
C GLU A 91 -6.65 0.39 -23.87
N ARG A 92 -6.26 -0.78 -23.33
CA ARG A 92 -6.44 -2.07 -24.00
C ARG A 92 -7.84 -2.65 -23.86
N ILE A 93 -8.43 -2.58 -22.66
CA ILE A 93 -9.63 -3.36 -22.35
C ILE A 93 -10.77 -2.56 -21.72
N LEU A 94 -10.56 -1.28 -21.36
CA LEU A 94 -11.59 -0.44 -20.72
C LEU A 94 -11.95 0.81 -21.54
N ASN A 95 -11.65 0.83 -22.84
CA ASN A 95 -11.94 1.96 -23.73
C ASN A 95 -11.47 3.31 -23.16
N ASN A 96 -10.24 3.35 -22.62
CA ASN A 96 -9.64 4.53 -22.00
C ASN A 96 -10.36 5.05 -20.74
N LYS A 97 -11.24 4.25 -20.11
CA LYS A 97 -11.82 4.59 -18.81
C LYS A 97 -10.73 4.75 -17.76
N GLU A 98 -10.57 5.97 -17.26
CA GLU A 98 -9.72 6.21 -16.11
C GLU A 98 -10.42 5.72 -14.82
N LEU A 99 -9.85 4.68 -14.22
CA LEU A 99 -10.30 4.10 -12.95
C LEU A 99 -9.92 5.01 -11.76
N GLU A 100 -10.79 5.07 -10.76
CA GLU A 100 -10.64 5.88 -9.56
C GLU A 100 -9.42 5.46 -8.73
N PHE A 101 -9.02 4.19 -8.78
CA PHE A 101 -7.83 3.65 -8.12
C PHE A 101 -6.54 4.40 -8.50
N TYR A 102 -6.50 5.02 -9.68
CA TYR A 102 -5.38 5.81 -10.20
C TYR A 102 -5.57 7.33 -10.07
N LYS A 103 -6.59 7.77 -9.33
CA LYS A 103 -6.86 9.20 -9.06
C LYS A 103 -6.64 9.53 -7.59
N TRP A 104 -6.13 10.72 -7.32
CA TRP A 104 -5.91 11.23 -5.97
C TRP A 104 -6.62 12.56 -5.79
N ASP A 105 -7.15 12.76 -4.59
CA ASP A 105 -7.77 14.03 -4.23
C ASP A 105 -6.63 14.97 -3.77
N GLY A 106 -6.18 15.84 -4.69
CA GLY A 106 -5.06 16.75 -4.50
C GLY A 106 -3.81 16.41 -5.32
N GLN A 107 -2.73 17.17 -5.12
CA GLN A 107 -1.49 16.96 -5.86
C GLN A 107 -0.71 15.75 -5.33
N LEU A 108 -0.59 14.70 -6.13
CA LEU A 108 0.07 13.45 -5.74
C LEU A 108 1.51 13.67 -5.24
N SER A 109 2.27 14.58 -5.85
CA SER A 109 3.63 14.93 -5.41
C SER A 109 3.67 15.42 -3.97
N GLU A 110 2.73 16.28 -3.58
CA GLU A 110 2.60 16.81 -2.22
C GLU A 110 2.18 15.71 -1.24
N LEU A 111 1.21 14.87 -1.60
CA LEU A 111 0.78 13.73 -0.78
C LEU A 111 1.95 12.78 -0.51
N LEU A 112 2.71 12.42 -1.54
CA LEU A 112 3.88 11.55 -1.41
C LEU A 112 4.98 12.19 -0.57
N GLN A 113 5.25 13.49 -0.77
CA GLN A 113 6.26 14.20 0.01
C GLN A 113 5.90 14.25 1.50
N ASN A 114 4.64 14.55 1.82
CA ASN A 114 4.14 14.57 3.19
C ASN A 114 4.32 13.20 3.87
N VAL A 115 4.04 12.09 3.16
CA VAL A 115 4.23 10.74 3.70
C VAL A 115 5.72 10.42 3.87
N ARG A 116 6.59 10.82 2.93
CA ARG A 116 8.06 10.64 3.09
C ARG A 116 8.58 11.34 4.33
N GLU A 117 8.17 12.58 4.57
CA GLU A 117 8.61 13.33 5.75
C GLU A 117 8.16 12.69 7.05
N ARG A 118 6.94 12.13 7.09
CA ARG A 118 6.46 11.38 8.25
C ARG A 118 7.25 10.09 8.47
N LEU A 119 7.52 9.33 7.40
CA LEU A 119 8.35 8.12 7.45
C LEU A 119 9.77 8.44 7.96
N ASN A 120 10.37 9.52 7.47
CA ASN A 120 11.71 9.96 7.90
C ASN A 120 11.72 10.28 9.40
N LYS A 121 10.73 11.04 9.90
CA LYS A 121 10.61 11.35 11.34
C LYS A 121 10.47 10.10 12.21
N VAL A 122 9.75 9.09 11.74
CA VAL A 122 9.63 7.81 12.45
C VAL A 122 10.97 7.07 12.44
N ALA A 123 11.66 7.04 11.30
CA ALA A 123 12.93 6.34 11.13
C ALA A 123 14.14 7.06 11.76
N GLU A 124 14.04 8.35 12.10
CA GLU A 124 15.09 9.09 12.82
C GLU A 124 15.40 8.48 14.18
N LEU A 125 14.39 7.89 14.83
CA LEU A 125 14.53 7.24 16.14
C LEU A 125 15.10 5.81 16.06
N TRP A 126 15.24 5.27 14.85
CA TRP A 126 15.65 3.88 14.66
C TRP A 126 17.17 3.72 14.69
N THR A 127 17.62 2.63 15.30
CA THR A 127 19.00 2.17 15.18
C THR A 127 19.31 1.74 13.74
N ARG A 128 20.60 1.48 13.46
CA ARG A 128 20.99 0.98 12.15
C ARG A 128 20.42 -0.42 11.90
N GLU A 129 20.37 -1.25 12.92
CA GLU A 129 19.84 -2.62 12.88
C GLU A 129 18.33 -2.61 12.59
N GLU A 130 17.57 -1.71 13.22
CA GLU A 130 16.14 -1.55 12.97
C GLU A 130 15.84 -1.07 11.54
N LYS A 131 16.67 -0.14 11.03
CA LYS A 131 16.61 0.28 9.62
C LYS A 131 16.91 -0.87 8.67
N ASN A 132 17.93 -1.67 8.97
CA ASN A 132 18.28 -2.82 8.13
C ASN A 132 17.15 -3.86 8.14
N HIS A 133 16.58 -4.17 9.31
CA HIS A 133 15.43 -5.08 9.44
C HIS A 133 14.22 -4.62 8.62
N CYS A 134 13.89 -3.32 8.65
CA CYS A 134 12.89 -2.75 7.74
C CYS A 134 13.22 -3.02 6.27
N LEU A 135 14.48 -2.85 5.85
CA LEU A 135 14.90 -3.03 4.47
C LEU A 135 14.87 -4.51 4.02
N GLU A 136 15.16 -5.45 4.92
CA GLU A 136 15.17 -6.90 4.65
C GLU A 136 13.79 -7.44 4.21
N GLU A 137 12.71 -6.80 4.66
CA GLU A 137 11.34 -7.17 4.28
C GLU A 137 10.97 -6.84 2.82
N THR A 138 11.81 -6.05 2.13
CA THR A 138 11.57 -5.65 0.74
C THR A 138 11.39 -6.87 -0.18
N ALA A 139 12.21 -7.91 -0.03
CA ALA A 139 12.13 -9.11 -0.86
C ALA A 139 10.80 -9.85 -0.67
N LYS A 140 10.31 -9.92 0.58
CA LYS A 140 9.05 -10.58 0.91
C LYS A 140 7.85 -9.81 0.38
N LEU A 141 7.89 -8.48 0.49
CA LEU A 141 6.93 -7.60 -0.18
C LEU A 141 6.88 -7.87 -1.69
N PHE A 142 8.02 -7.90 -2.39
CA PHE A 142 8.04 -8.15 -3.84
C PHE A 142 7.44 -9.51 -4.21
N LYS A 143 7.68 -10.53 -3.38
CA LYS A 143 7.06 -11.85 -3.56
C LYS A 143 5.53 -11.75 -3.48
N PHE A 144 4.99 -11.20 -2.38
CA PHE A 144 3.55 -11.10 -2.20
C PHE A 144 2.87 -10.22 -3.25
N SER A 145 3.41 -9.03 -3.51
CA SER A 145 2.87 -8.13 -4.54
C SER A 145 2.95 -8.76 -5.93
N GLY A 146 4.03 -9.50 -6.23
CA GLY A 146 4.19 -10.22 -7.49
C GLY A 146 3.17 -11.34 -7.67
N GLU A 147 2.83 -12.08 -6.61
CA GLU A 147 1.78 -13.10 -6.65
C GLU A 147 0.40 -12.51 -6.93
N ILE A 148 0.07 -11.33 -6.38
CA ILE A 148 -1.16 -10.61 -6.72
C ILE A 148 -1.13 -10.11 -8.17
N LEU A 149 -0.03 -9.50 -8.62
CA LEU A 149 0.07 -8.97 -9.99
C LEU A 149 -0.04 -10.07 -11.06
N ARG A 150 0.39 -11.30 -10.75
CA ARG A 150 0.24 -12.44 -11.66
C ARG A 150 -1.22 -12.82 -11.92
N LEU A 151 -2.16 -12.43 -11.06
CA LEU A 151 -3.60 -12.63 -11.29
C LEU A 151 -4.12 -11.83 -12.50
N LEU A 152 -3.40 -10.80 -12.95
CA LEU A 152 -3.73 -10.09 -14.18
C LEU A 152 -3.44 -10.90 -15.46
N LEU A 153 -2.70 -12.01 -15.33
CA LEU A 153 -2.26 -12.87 -16.43
C LEU A 153 -2.89 -14.27 -16.38
N SER A 154 -3.68 -14.57 -15.35
CA SER A 154 -4.37 -15.85 -15.16
C SER A 154 -5.74 -15.83 -15.81
#